data_AF-A0A818SK57-F1
#
_entry.id   AF-A0A818SK57-F1
#
_cell.length_a   1.000
_cell.length_b   1.000
_cell.length_c   1.000
_cell.angle_alpha   90.00
_cell.angle_beta   90.00
_cell.angle_gamma   90.00
#
_symmetry.space_group_name_H-M   'P 1'
#
loop_
_entity.id
_entity.type
_entity.pdbx_description
1 polymer ?
#
loop_
_entity_poly.entity_id
_entity_poly.type
_entity_poly.pdbx_seq_one_letter_code
_entity_poly.pdbx_strand_id
1 'polypeptide(L)'
;FRNELPPYTLLLTERVQEQFNDSRHNRPQPAIYIIDAYFIANENILFQNERPMVFVDRYLLLKLFEKAINKPARGDLVPIRISEQLRLE
;
A
#
# COMPACT_ATOMS: atom_id res chain seq x y z
N PHE A 1 7.39 -9.79 -10.43
CA PHE A 1 6.47 -9.06 -9.53
C PHE A 1 5.72 -10.07 -8.69
N ARG A 2 6.24 -10.41 -7.53
CA ARG A 2 5.58 -11.28 -6.56
C ARG A 2 5.32 -10.45 -5.31
N ASN A 3 4.09 -10.46 -4.82
CA ASN A 3 3.68 -9.86 -3.58
C ASN A 3 2.79 -10.85 -2.82
N GLU A 4 2.76 -10.75 -1.51
CA GLU A 4 1.84 -11.50 -0.68
C GLU A 4 0.93 -10.51 0.03
N LEU A 5 -0.38 -10.74 -0.06
CA LEU A 5 -1.39 -10.00 0.65
C LEU A 5 -2.16 -10.98 1.53
N PRO A 6 -2.67 -10.55 2.70
CA PRO A 6 -3.61 -11.35 3.45
C PRO A 6 -4.81 -11.75 2.56
N PRO A 7 -5.39 -12.95 2.75
CA PRO A 7 -6.60 -13.36 2.05
C PRO A 7 -7.70 -12.30 2.18
N TYR A 8 -8.61 -12.24 1.20
CA TYR A 8 -9.76 -11.32 1.22
C TYR A 8 -9.35 -9.83 1.35
N THR A 9 -8.28 -9.44 0.68
CA THR A 9 -7.79 -8.06 0.61
C THR A 9 -7.93 -7.54 -0.83
N LEU A 10 -8.57 -6.39 -0.99
CA LEU A 10 -8.79 -5.72 -2.27
C LEU A 10 -8.32 -4.26 -2.18
N LEU A 11 -7.19 -3.99 -2.82
CA LEU A 11 -6.52 -2.69 -2.82
C LEU A 11 -6.65 -2.04 -4.20
N LEU A 12 -6.84 -0.72 -4.22
CA LEU A 12 -6.59 0.10 -5.40
C LEU A 12 -5.11 0.49 -5.40
N THR A 13 -4.37 0.07 -6.43
CA THR A 13 -2.91 0.23 -6.46
C THR A 13 -2.40 0.71 -7.81
N GLU A 14 -1.22 1.30 -7.79
CA GLU A 14 -0.41 1.64 -8.96
C GLU A 14 0.90 0.85 -8.92
N ARG A 15 1.37 0.39 -10.09
CA ARG A 15 2.68 -0.24 -10.23
C ARG A 15 3.69 0.83 -10.63
N VAL A 16 4.76 0.93 -9.88
CA VAL A 16 5.77 1.98 -10.09
C VAL A 16 7.18 1.37 -10.21
N GLN A 17 8.07 2.14 -10.83
CA GLN A 17 9.50 1.87 -10.87
C GLN A 17 10.20 3.00 -10.11
N GLU A 18 10.65 2.71 -8.89
CA GLU A 18 11.37 3.68 -8.06
C GLU A 18 12.76 3.90 -8.64
N GLN A 19 13.10 5.17 -8.86
CA GLN A 19 14.46 5.59 -9.18
C GLN A 19 15.04 6.27 -7.95
N PHE A 20 16.07 5.68 -7.37
CA PHE A 20 16.87 6.32 -6.32
C PHE A 20 17.94 7.16 -6.99
N ASN A 21 18.25 8.36 -6.47
CA ASN A 21 19.19 9.29 -7.13
C ASN A 21 20.63 9.23 -6.60
N ASP A 22 21.01 8.19 -5.86
CA ASP A 22 22.23 8.26 -5.03
C ASP A 22 23.51 7.58 -5.55
N SER A 23 23.55 6.91 -6.73
CA SER A 23 24.85 6.47 -7.30
C SER A 23 24.83 6.05 -8.78
N ARG A 24 26.03 5.94 -9.38
CA ARG A 24 26.30 5.48 -10.77
C ARG A 24 25.75 4.07 -11.13
N HIS A 25 25.13 3.35 -10.18
CA HIS A 25 24.57 2.00 -10.35
C HIS A 25 23.08 1.94 -9.97
N ASN A 26 22.29 2.95 -10.33
CA ASN A 26 20.86 2.94 -10.10
C ASN A 26 20.15 1.97 -11.04
N ARG A 27 19.73 0.82 -10.52
CA ARG A 27 18.74 -0.03 -11.18
C ARG A 27 17.36 0.40 -10.69
N PRO A 28 16.40 0.63 -11.60
CA PRO A 28 15.03 0.91 -11.19
C PRO A 28 14.50 -0.26 -10.37
N GLN A 29 13.89 0.04 -9.23
CA GLN A 29 13.34 -0.97 -8.33
C GLN A 29 11.82 -1.00 -8.48
N PRO A 30 11.22 -2.15 -8.80
CA PRO A 30 9.77 -2.25 -8.86
C PRO A 30 9.16 -2.06 -7.48
N ALA A 31 8.04 -1.34 -7.40
CA ALA A 31 7.23 -1.22 -6.20
C ALA A 31 5.72 -1.19 -6.55
N ILE A 32 4.88 -1.39 -5.54
CA ILE A 32 3.43 -1.26 -5.63
C ILE A 32 3.00 -0.16 -4.68
N TYR A 33 2.33 0.86 -5.19
CA TYR A 33 1.80 1.96 -4.38
C TYR A 33 0.30 1.77 -4.16
N ILE A 34 -0.12 1.73 -2.91
CA ILE A 34 -1.52 1.73 -2.49
C ILE A 34 -2.06 3.15 -2.63
N ILE A 35 -3.17 3.27 -3.35
CA ILE A 35 -3.95 4.51 -3.51
C ILE A 35 -5.10 4.52 -2.49
N ASP A 36 -5.87 3.42 -2.43
CA ASP A 36 -6.99 3.23 -1.51
C ASP A 36 -7.25 1.73 -1.31
N ALA A 37 -8.24 1.36 -0.51
CA ALA A 37 -8.71 -0.01 -0.39
C ALA A 37 -10.23 -0.12 -0.27
N TYR A 38 -10.73 -1.25 -0.76
CA TYR A 38 -12.12 -1.66 -0.61
C TYR A 38 -12.25 -2.66 0.53
N PHE A 39 -11.33 -3.63 0.61
CA PHE A 39 -11.32 -4.66 1.63
C PHE A 39 -9.91 -4.92 2.17
N ILE A 40 -9.79 -5.17 3.47
CA ILE A 40 -8.56 -5.66 4.11
C ILE A 40 -8.95 -6.83 5.00
N ALA A 41 -8.38 -8.02 4.74
CA ALA A 41 -8.62 -9.20 5.56
C ALA A 41 -10.12 -9.47 5.86
N ASN A 42 -10.97 -9.38 4.83
CA ASN A 42 -12.42 -9.56 4.89
C ASN A 42 -13.22 -8.41 5.54
N GLU A 43 -12.56 -7.33 5.98
CA GLU A 43 -13.22 -6.12 6.47
C GLU A 43 -13.45 -5.12 5.33
N ASN A 44 -14.66 -4.55 5.23
CA ASN A 44 -14.99 -3.50 4.27
C ASN A 44 -14.51 -2.15 4.79
N ILE A 45 -13.54 -1.54 4.10
CA ILE A 45 -12.88 -0.30 4.55
C ILE A 45 -13.65 0.95 4.11
N LEU A 46 -14.63 0.80 3.22
CA LEU A 46 -15.43 1.93 2.75
C LEU A 46 -16.46 2.41 3.77
N PHE A 47 -16.78 1.59 4.78
CA PHE A 47 -17.83 1.88 5.76
C PHE A 47 -17.38 1.59 7.19
N GLN A 48 -17.78 2.45 8.12
CA GLN A 48 -17.65 2.25 9.56
C GLN A 48 -19.01 2.49 10.20
N ASN A 49 -19.51 1.52 10.96
CA ASN A 49 -20.85 1.59 11.58
C ASN A 49 -21.93 2.00 10.56
N GLU A 50 -21.92 1.36 9.38
CA GLU A 50 -22.85 1.62 8.25
C GLU A 50 -22.74 3.01 7.61
N ARG A 51 -21.79 3.85 8.03
CA ARG A 51 -21.54 5.16 7.43
C ARG A 51 -20.31 5.13 6.53
N PRO A 52 -20.31 5.82 5.38
CA PRO A 52 -19.12 5.93 4.55
C PRO A 52 -17.96 6.53 5.35
N MET A 53 -16.81 5.85 5.34
CA MET A 53 -15.58 6.41 5.90
C MET A 53 -15.07 7.51 4.98
N VAL A 54 -14.55 8.60 5.56
CA VAL A 54 -13.84 9.61 4.77
C VAL A 54 -12.46 9.11 4.37
N PHE A 55 -11.90 9.68 3.30
CA PHE A 55 -10.62 9.24 2.76
C PHE A 55 -9.49 9.26 3.80
N VAL A 56 -9.43 10.29 4.65
CA VAL A 56 -8.38 10.45 5.66
C VAL A 56 -8.36 9.27 6.65
N ASP A 57 -9.53 8.81 7.10
CA ASP A 57 -9.61 7.68 8.03
C ASP A 57 -9.17 6.38 7.37
N ARG A 58 -9.58 6.15 6.11
CA ARG A 58 -9.12 4.99 5.33
C ARG A 58 -7.61 5.04 5.11
N TYR A 59 -7.06 6.20 4.80
CA TYR A 59 -5.63 6.42 4.62
C TYR A 59 -4.83 6.07 5.90
N LEU A 60 -5.32 6.47 7.08
CA LEU A 60 -4.70 6.11 8.35
C LEU A 60 -4.74 4.60 8.62
N LEU A 61 -5.86 3.94 8.33
CA LEU A 61 -5.96 2.47 8.39
C LEU A 61 -4.97 1.81 7.44
N LEU A 62 -4.85 2.32 6.22
CA LEU A 62 -3.90 1.80 5.25
C LEU A 62 -2.46 1.93 5.76
N LYS A 63 -2.09 3.04 6.41
CA LYS A 63 -0.75 3.17 7.02
C LYS A 63 -0.45 2.11 8.06
N LEU A 64 -1.45 1.73 8.85
CA LEU A 64 -1.31 0.63 9.80
C LEU A 64 -1.15 -0.71 9.07
N PHE A 65 -1.94 -0.93 8.02
CA PHE A 65 -1.87 -2.11 7.19
C PHE A 65 -0.51 -2.26 6.49
N GLU A 66 0.00 -1.21 5.84
CA GLU A 66 1.32 -1.16 5.20
C GLU A 66 2.43 -1.59 6.18
N LYS A 67 2.44 -1.01 7.39
CA LYS A 67 3.39 -1.38 8.44
C LYS A 67 3.26 -2.85 8.86
N ALA A 68 2.05 -3.39 8.87
CA ALA A 68 1.80 -4.77 9.26
C ALA A 68 2.26 -5.79 8.20
N ILE A 69 2.10 -5.46 6.91
CA ILE A 69 2.49 -6.36 5.80
C ILE A 69 3.98 -6.27 5.46
N ASN A 70 4.62 -5.11 5.67
CA ASN A 70 6.04 -4.91 5.40
C ASN A 70 6.97 -5.41 6.52
N LYS A 71 6.53 -6.39 7.32
CA LYS A 71 7.42 -7.00 8.32
C LYS A 71 8.67 -7.59 7.63
N PRO A 72 9.86 -7.43 8.24
CA PRO A 72 11.12 -7.77 7.61
C PRO A 72 11.30 -9.29 7.57
N ALA A 73 10.86 -9.95 6.50
CA ALA A 73 11.05 -11.40 6.40
C ALA A 73 11.41 -11.91 5.00
N ARG A 74 11.13 -11.18 3.91
CA ARG A 74 11.24 -11.74 2.56
C ARG A 74 11.71 -10.72 1.52
N GLY A 75 13.00 -10.78 1.19
CA GLY A 75 13.64 -9.91 0.20
C GLY A 75 13.29 -10.24 -1.26
N ASP A 76 12.52 -11.30 -1.52
CA ASP A 76 12.03 -11.68 -2.84
C ASP A 76 10.70 -11.00 -3.21
N LEU A 77 10.04 -10.34 -2.25
CA LEU A 77 8.78 -9.67 -2.47
C LEU A 77 8.98 -8.22 -2.92
N VAL A 78 8.13 -7.79 -3.83
CA VAL A 78 8.05 -6.39 -4.26
C VAL A 78 7.52 -5.56 -3.09
N PRO A 79 8.18 -4.45 -2.71
CA PRO A 79 7.70 -3.60 -1.65
C PRO A 79 6.32 -3.02 -1.99
N ILE A 80 5.43 -3.03 -1.00
CA ILE A 80 4.13 -2.38 -1.07
C ILE A 80 4.22 -1.13 -0.21
N ARG A 81 3.96 0.04 -0.77
CA ARG A 81 4.00 1.32 -0.05
C ARG A 81 2.69 2.05 -0.20
N ILE A 82 2.43 3.05 0.62
CA ILE A 82 1.34 4.01 0.35
C ILE A 82 1.88 5.17 -0.47
N SER A 83 1.12 5.59 -1.49
CA SER A 83 1.49 6.78 -2.25
C SER A 83 1.45 8.02 -1.35
N GLU A 84 2.61 8.65 -1.12
CA GLU A 84 2.69 9.88 -0.33
C GLU A 84 2.09 11.10 -1.05
N GLN A 85 1.91 11.01 -2.36
CA GLN A 85 1.29 12.05 -3.20
C GLN A 85 -0.19 12.29 -2.87
N LEU A 86 -0.81 11.39 -2.11
CA LEU A 86 -2.21 11.49 -1.67
C LEU A 86 -2.39 12.27 -0.36
N ARG A 87 -1.30 12.80 0.23
CA ARG A 87 -1.43 13.88 1.22
C ARG A 87 -1.92 15.14 0.51
N LEU A 88 -3.24 15.26 0.37
CA LEU A 88 -3.85 16.57 0.19
C LEU A 88 -3.66 17.35 1.49
N GLU A 89 -3.05 18.52 1.35
CA GLU A 89 -2.86 19.54 2.40
C GLU A 89 -4.16 19.95 3.07
#